data_AF-A0A7S2W3K0-F1
#
_entry.id   AF-A0A7S2W3K0-F1
#
_cell.length_a   1.000
_cell.length_b   1.000
_cell.length_c   1.000
_cell.angle_alpha   90.00
_cell.angle_beta   90.00
_cell.angle_gamma   90.00
#
_symmetry.space_group_name_H-M   'P 1'
#
loop_
_entity.id
_entity.type
_entity.pdbx_description
1 polymer ?
#
loop_
_entity_poly.entity_id
_entity_poly.type
_entity_poly.pdbx_seq_one_letter_code
_entity_poly.pdbx_strand_id
1 'polypeptide(L)'
;SCEKEHFRTFDVGGMSFQKTGRQCSDCKSDLRDTLLDWEDALPERDWERAQIECEISDLVICLGTSLRIEPVASLPSRAKQFVIVNLQKTPHDEDASLIIRDYVDIVMYKLMDALGLVDGDSVKSDKKRTSIIDSNSNSLAGSASVDL
;
A
#
# COMPACT_ATOMS: atom_id res chain seq x y z
N SER A 1 -8.79 -20.18 -23.07
CA SER A 1 -9.22 -18.76 -23.24
C SER A 1 -7.98 -17.92 -23.50
N CYS A 2 -8.11 -16.65 -23.89
CA CYS A 2 -6.96 -15.83 -24.32
C CYS A 2 -6.30 -14.98 -23.21
N GLU A 3 -6.64 -15.20 -21.93
CA GLU A 3 -6.08 -14.52 -20.74
C GLU A 3 -6.11 -12.98 -20.75
N LYS A 4 -6.88 -12.38 -21.66
CA LYS A 4 -6.96 -10.93 -21.80
C LYS A 4 -7.80 -10.33 -20.68
N GLU A 5 -7.23 -9.38 -19.97
CA GLU A 5 -7.93 -8.60 -18.96
C GLU A 5 -8.85 -7.55 -19.59
N HIS A 6 -9.97 -7.29 -18.93
CA HIS A 6 -10.98 -6.36 -19.40
C HIS A 6 -11.38 -5.40 -18.27
N PHE A 7 -10.77 -4.21 -18.27
CA PHE A 7 -11.12 -3.15 -17.31
C PHE A 7 -12.53 -2.59 -17.57
N ARG A 8 -13.25 -2.30 -16.49
CA ARG A 8 -14.63 -1.80 -16.51
C ARG A 8 -14.74 -0.52 -15.70
N THR A 9 -15.66 0.35 -16.11
CA THR A 9 -16.01 1.59 -15.40
C THR A 9 -17.07 1.38 -14.32
N PHE A 10 -17.51 0.14 -14.13
CA PHE A 10 -18.51 -0.28 -13.16
C PHE A 10 -18.04 -1.56 -12.48
N ASP A 11 -18.57 -1.83 -11.29
CA ASP A 11 -18.29 -3.06 -10.56
C ASP A 11 -18.85 -4.28 -11.32
N VAL A 12 -17.97 -5.24 -11.60
CA VAL A 12 -18.32 -6.47 -12.30
C VAL A 12 -19.19 -7.38 -11.43
N GLY A 13 -19.07 -7.27 -10.10
CA GLY A 13 -19.65 -8.21 -9.15
C GLY A 13 -19.03 -9.61 -9.25
N GLY A 14 -19.33 -10.45 -8.27
CA GLY A 14 -18.73 -11.79 -8.16
C GLY A 14 -17.44 -11.80 -7.33
N MET A 15 -17.01 -13.00 -6.98
CA MET A 15 -15.82 -13.31 -6.20
C MET A 15 -15.49 -14.79 -6.43
N SER A 16 -14.21 -15.17 -6.35
CA SER A 16 -13.73 -16.52 -6.65
C SER A 16 -13.94 -16.91 -8.11
N PHE A 17 -13.52 -16.01 -9.01
CA PHE A 17 -13.40 -16.27 -10.45
C PHE A 17 -14.70 -16.78 -11.10
N GLN A 18 -15.84 -16.27 -10.63
CA GLN A 18 -17.15 -16.60 -11.14
C GLN A 18 -17.37 -15.97 -12.51
N LYS A 19 -18.23 -16.60 -13.31
CA LYS A 19 -18.57 -16.07 -14.63
C LYS A 19 -19.32 -14.74 -14.47
N THR A 20 -18.84 -13.73 -15.17
CA THR A 20 -19.44 -12.39 -15.21
C THR A 20 -20.71 -12.30 -16.07
N GLY A 21 -21.07 -13.39 -16.76
CA GLY A 21 -22.13 -13.40 -17.79
C GLY A 21 -21.75 -12.72 -19.10
N ARG A 22 -20.49 -12.30 -19.26
CA ARG A 22 -19.97 -11.62 -20.45
C ARG A 22 -18.94 -12.50 -21.16
N GLN A 23 -18.72 -12.22 -22.45
CA GLN A 23 -17.75 -12.92 -23.27
C GLN A 23 -16.64 -12.00 -23.75
N CYS A 24 -15.44 -12.55 -23.95
CA CYS A 24 -14.32 -11.85 -24.54
C CYS A 24 -14.68 -11.34 -25.95
N SER A 25 -14.31 -10.10 -26.28
CA SER A 25 -14.54 -9.52 -27.60
C SER A 25 -13.88 -10.31 -28.72
N ASP A 26 -12.72 -10.91 -28.42
CA ASP A 26 -11.81 -11.46 -29.41
C ASP A 26 -11.99 -12.98 -29.55
N CYS A 27 -11.84 -13.73 -28.45
CA CYS A 27 -11.91 -15.20 -28.46
C CYS A 27 -13.28 -15.79 -28.08
N LYS A 28 -14.27 -14.94 -27.75
CA LYS A 28 -15.64 -15.31 -27.36
C LYS A 28 -15.80 -16.23 -26.13
N SER A 29 -14.73 -16.53 -25.39
CA SER A 29 -14.84 -17.28 -24.13
C SER A 29 -15.49 -16.45 -23.02
N ASP A 30 -16.11 -17.13 -22.05
CA ASP A 30 -16.67 -16.47 -20.85
C ASP A 30 -15.58 -15.70 -20.08
N LEU A 31 -15.93 -14.50 -19.64
CA LEU A 31 -15.11 -13.67 -18.75
C LEU A 31 -15.44 -14.03 -17.30
N ARG A 32 -14.41 -14.05 -16.46
CA ARG A 32 -14.50 -14.29 -15.02
C ARG A 32 -14.07 -13.04 -14.25
N ASP A 33 -14.60 -12.85 -13.05
CA ASP A 33 -14.08 -11.83 -12.14
C ASP A 33 -12.65 -12.20 -11.66
N THR A 34 -11.98 -11.25 -11.02
CA THR A 34 -10.61 -11.38 -10.53
C THR A 34 -10.52 -11.19 -9.02
N LEU A 35 -11.65 -11.14 -8.32
CA LEU A 35 -11.66 -10.94 -6.86
C LEU A 35 -11.47 -12.29 -6.19
N LEU A 36 -10.51 -12.34 -5.27
CA LEU A 36 -10.22 -13.53 -4.49
C LEU A 36 -11.18 -13.62 -3.30
N ASP A 37 -11.69 -14.82 -3.06
CA ASP A 37 -12.22 -15.23 -1.76
C ASP A 37 -11.08 -15.72 -0.85
N TRP A 38 -11.37 -15.95 0.42
CA TRP A 38 -10.40 -16.34 1.44
C TRP A 38 -9.69 -17.67 1.16
N GLU A 39 -10.36 -18.58 0.45
CA GLU A 39 -9.84 -19.91 0.12
C GLU A 39 -9.10 -19.94 -1.23
N ASP A 40 -9.15 -18.84 -1.99
CA ASP A 40 -8.52 -18.79 -3.30
C ASP A 40 -7.00 -18.64 -3.17
N ALA A 41 -6.29 -19.30 -4.08
CA ALA A 41 -4.87 -19.05 -4.27
C ALA A 41 -4.65 -17.67 -4.93
N LEU A 42 -3.56 -17.01 -4.56
CA LEU A 42 -3.08 -15.83 -5.27
C LEU A 42 -2.81 -16.17 -6.75
N PRO A 43 -3.07 -15.25 -7.69
CA PRO A 43 -2.70 -15.43 -9.09
C PRO A 43 -1.19 -15.64 -9.22
N GLU A 44 -0.78 -16.79 -9.74
CA GLU A 44 0.62 -17.24 -9.79
C GLU A 44 1.54 -16.20 -10.45
N ARG A 45 1.13 -15.67 -11.62
CA ARG A 45 1.91 -14.68 -12.37
C ARG A 45 2.17 -13.40 -11.58
N ASP A 46 1.15 -12.87 -10.91
CA ASP A 46 1.28 -11.63 -10.13
C ASP A 46 2.06 -11.88 -8.84
N TRP A 47 1.86 -13.05 -8.23
CA TRP A 47 2.59 -13.47 -7.04
C TRP A 47 4.09 -13.63 -7.31
N GLU A 48 4.48 -14.37 -8.34
CA GLU A 48 5.88 -14.56 -8.73
C GLU A 48 6.55 -13.22 -9.07
N ARG A 49 5.85 -12.37 -9.82
CA ARG A 49 6.36 -11.04 -10.15
C ARG A 49 6.58 -10.21 -8.89
N ALA A 50 5.61 -10.18 -7.98
CA ALA A 50 5.73 -9.42 -6.73
C ALA A 50 6.90 -9.90 -5.87
N GLN A 51 7.14 -11.22 -5.82
CA GLN A 51 8.29 -11.80 -5.14
C GLN A 51 9.61 -11.32 -5.75
N ILE A 52 9.77 -11.45 -7.08
CA ILE A 52 10.99 -11.06 -7.79
C ILE A 52 11.29 -9.57 -7.60
N GLU A 53 10.28 -8.72 -7.80
CA GLU A 53 10.44 -7.26 -7.69
C GLU A 53 10.83 -6.85 -6.26
N CYS A 54 10.24 -7.49 -5.23
CA CYS A 54 10.63 -7.23 -3.85
C CYS A 54 12.08 -7.66 -3.60
N GLU A 55 12.50 -8.83 -4.07
CA GLU A 55 13.86 -9.33 -3.87
C GLU A 55 14.95 -8.46 -4.49
N ILE A 56 14.69 -7.88 -5.68
CA ILE A 56 15.67 -7.05 -6.37
C ILE A 56 15.61 -5.57 -5.97
N SER A 57 14.61 -5.17 -5.18
CA SER A 57 14.41 -3.77 -4.79
C SER A 57 15.39 -3.33 -3.70
N ASP A 58 16.05 -2.18 -3.93
CA ASP A 58 16.80 -1.49 -2.88
C ASP A 58 15.89 -0.93 -1.77
N LEU A 59 14.64 -0.60 -2.12
CA LEU A 59 13.67 0.00 -1.21
C LEU A 59 12.23 -0.39 -1.60
N VAL A 60 11.46 -0.88 -0.63
CA VAL A 60 9.99 -1.03 -0.73
C VAL A 60 9.29 -0.06 0.22
N ILE A 61 8.23 0.60 -0.24
CA ILE A 61 7.43 1.53 0.59
C ILE A 61 6.03 0.97 0.77
N CYS A 62 5.69 0.61 2.00
CA CYS A 62 4.37 0.11 2.40
C CYS A 62 3.46 1.28 2.77
N LEU A 63 2.50 1.61 1.92
CA LEU A 63 1.59 2.75 2.10
C LEU A 63 0.20 2.29 2.51
N GLY A 64 -0.27 2.68 3.70
CA GLY A 64 -1.67 2.48 4.12
C GLY A 64 -2.11 1.01 4.25
N THR A 65 -1.15 0.08 4.37
CA THR A 65 -1.41 -1.35 4.57
C THR A 65 -1.20 -1.74 6.03
N SER A 66 -2.04 -2.62 6.55
CA SER A 66 -1.89 -3.18 7.90
C SER A 66 -0.84 -4.30 7.98
N LEU A 67 -0.41 -4.83 6.82
CA LEU A 67 0.51 -5.95 6.69
C LEU A 67 0.09 -7.16 7.55
N ARG A 68 -1.14 -7.64 7.38
CA ARG A 68 -1.68 -8.79 8.14
C ARG A 68 -2.05 -10.01 7.30
N ILE A 69 -2.26 -9.83 6.00
CA ILE A 69 -2.73 -10.91 5.12
C ILE A 69 -1.51 -11.58 4.52
N GLU A 70 -1.22 -12.79 4.98
CA GLU A 70 -0.17 -13.62 4.42
C GLU A 70 -0.66 -14.33 3.15
N PRO A 71 0.24 -14.60 2.17
CA PRO A 71 1.69 -14.40 2.22
C PRO A 71 2.17 -12.99 1.78
N VAL A 72 1.26 -12.07 1.44
CA VAL A 72 1.63 -10.76 0.87
C VAL A 72 2.25 -9.84 1.92
N ALA A 73 1.78 -9.92 3.17
CA ALA A 73 2.25 -9.10 4.28
C ALA A 73 3.76 -9.21 4.53
N SER A 74 4.34 -10.40 4.27
CA SER A 74 5.77 -10.66 4.43
C SER A 74 6.62 -10.31 3.21
N LEU A 75 6.05 -9.96 2.05
CA LEU A 75 6.84 -9.59 0.85
C LEU A 75 7.84 -8.43 1.07
N PRO A 76 7.48 -7.33 1.76
CA PRO A 76 8.38 -6.20 1.92
C PRO A 76 9.71 -6.56 2.60
N SER A 77 9.73 -7.58 3.46
CA SER A 77 10.96 -8.02 4.14
C SER A 77 11.96 -8.74 3.23
N ARG A 78 11.56 -9.10 2.00
CA ARG A 78 12.47 -9.65 0.99
C ARG A 78 13.31 -8.58 0.30
N ALA A 79 12.92 -7.31 0.40
CA ALA A 79 13.69 -6.20 -0.12
C ALA A 79 14.87 -5.87 0.78
N LYS A 80 15.87 -5.18 0.23
CA LYS A 80 17.05 -4.73 0.98
C LYS A 80 16.68 -3.81 2.15
N GLN A 81 15.72 -2.93 1.92
CA GLN A 81 15.12 -2.06 2.93
C GLN A 81 13.63 -1.92 2.65
N PHE A 82 12.84 -1.75 3.71
CA PHE A 82 11.45 -1.34 3.54
C PHE A 82 11.02 -0.32 4.60
N VAL A 83 10.07 0.51 4.21
CA VAL A 83 9.54 1.63 5.00
C VAL A 83 8.04 1.48 5.12
N ILE A 84 7.51 1.79 6.31
CA ILE A 84 6.07 1.73 6.58
C ILE A 84 5.54 3.15 6.77
N VAL A 85 4.51 3.50 6.00
CA VAL A 85 3.70 4.71 6.21
C VAL A 85 2.27 4.27 6.51
N ASN A 86 1.92 4.28 7.79
CA ASN A 86 0.60 3.90 8.24
C ASN A 86 0.26 4.52 9.60
N LEU A 87 -1.02 4.87 9.80
CA LEU A 87 -1.49 5.46 11.05
C LEU A 87 -1.37 4.50 12.25
N GLN A 88 -1.52 3.19 12.02
CA GLN A 88 -1.57 2.18 13.06
C GLN A 88 -0.35 1.26 13.05
N LYS A 89 0.00 0.71 14.22
CA LYS A 89 1.02 -0.31 14.40
C LYS A 89 0.77 -1.50 13.46
N THR A 90 1.82 -2.00 12.81
CA THR A 90 1.77 -3.20 11.95
C THR A 90 2.55 -4.36 12.60
N PRO A 91 2.29 -5.62 12.21
CA PRO A 91 3.09 -6.75 12.68
C PRO A 91 4.58 -6.70 12.29
N HIS A 92 4.92 -5.96 11.22
CA HIS A 92 6.29 -5.91 10.65
C HIS A 92 7.04 -4.62 10.99
N ASP A 93 6.57 -3.86 11.98
CA ASP A 93 7.22 -2.61 12.37
C ASP A 93 8.66 -2.81 12.84
N GLU A 94 8.94 -3.88 13.59
CA GLU A 94 10.25 -4.12 14.19
C GLU A 94 11.33 -4.44 13.14
N ASP A 95 10.91 -4.94 11.97
CA ASP A 95 11.80 -5.26 10.85
C ASP A 95 11.97 -4.07 9.88
N ALA A 96 11.13 -3.04 9.98
CA ALA A 96 11.12 -1.91 9.05
C ALA A 96 12.31 -0.98 9.28
N SER A 97 12.92 -0.50 8.19
CA SER A 97 14.03 0.47 8.26
C SER A 97 13.59 1.86 8.72
N LEU A 98 12.33 2.22 8.46
CA LEU A 98 11.72 3.46 8.93
C LEU A 98 10.20 3.27 9.05
N ILE A 99 9.63 3.89 10.07
CA ILE A 99 8.19 3.90 10.32
C ILE A 99 7.72 5.37 10.41
N ILE A 100 6.70 5.71 9.63
CA ILE A 100 6.06 7.03 9.66
C ILE A 100 4.58 6.84 10.05
N ARG A 101 4.20 7.48 11.18
CA ARG A 101 2.84 7.44 11.73
C ARG A 101 2.05 8.69 11.37
N ASP A 102 1.72 8.80 10.09
CA ASP A 102 0.97 9.94 9.57
C ASP A 102 0.11 9.51 8.36
N TYR A 103 -0.73 10.41 7.88
CA TYR A 103 -1.52 10.19 6.68
C TYR A 103 -0.62 10.08 5.45
N VAL A 104 -0.87 9.05 4.63
CA VAL A 104 -0.09 8.76 3.42
C VAL A 104 -0.07 9.94 2.44
N ASP A 105 -1.19 10.66 2.30
CA ASP A 105 -1.29 11.84 1.42
C ASP A 105 -0.30 12.95 1.84
N ILE A 106 -0.22 13.26 3.14
CA ILE A 106 0.71 14.26 3.69
C ILE A 106 2.17 13.82 3.49
N VAL A 107 2.47 12.55 3.78
CA VAL A 107 3.84 12.02 3.65
C VAL A 107 4.28 12.02 2.19
N MET A 108 3.43 11.53 1.28
CA MET A 108 3.74 11.49 -0.15
C MET A 108 3.85 12.88 -0.73
N TYR A 109 3.03 13.84 -0.29
CA TYR A 109 3.18 15.24 -0.70
C TYR A 109 4.55 15.81 -0.32
N LYS A 110 4.95 15.68 0.95
CA LYS A 110 6.26 16.15 1.42
C LYS A 110 7.42 15.43 0.73
N LEU A 111 7.26 14.14 0.46
CA LEU A 111 8.26 13.35 -0.27
C LEU A 111 8.41 13.85 -1.71
N MET A 112 7.30 14.06 -2.43
CA MET A 112 7.33 14.55 -3.80
C MET A 112 7.91 15.97 -3.88
N ASP A 113 7.58 16.84 -2.91
CA ASP A 113 8.15 18.19 -2.82
C ASP A 113 9.67 18.12 -2.59
N ALA A 114 10.13 17.27 -1.66
CA ALA A 114 11.55 17.04 -1.42
C ALA A 114 12.30 16.44 -2.62
N LEU A 115 11.61 15.68 -3.47
CA LEU A 115 12.14 15.14 -4.72
C LEU A 115 12.07 16.13 -5.90
N GLY A 116 11.48 17.31 -5.70
CA GLY A 116 11.29 18.31 -6.76
C GLY A 116 10.27 17.89 -7.82
N LEU A 117 9.30 17.04 -7.46
CA LEU A 117 8.27 16.48 -8.35
C LEU A 117 6.90 17.13 -8.17
N VAL A 118 6.79 18.17 -7.35
CA VAL A 118 5.55 18.96 -7.20
C VAL A 118 5.64 20.18 -8.08
N ASP A 119 4.82 20.23 -9.12
CA ASP A 119 4.60 21.46 -9.89
C ASP A 119 3.79 22.46 -9.04
N GLY A 120 4.21 23.73 -9.04
CA GLY A 120 3.71 24.80 -8.17
C GLY A 120 2.20 25.10 -8.24
N ASP A 121 1.45 24.44 -9.13
CA ASP A 121 0.01 24.63 -9.33
C ASP A 121 -0.87 23.55 -8.66
N SER A 122 -0.30 22.44 -8.17
CA SER A 122 -1.09 21.29 -7.68
C SER A 122 -1.55 21.37 -6.22
N VAL A 123 -1.28 22.47 -5.51
CA VAL A 123 -1.40 22.52 -4.05
C VAL A 123 -2.31 23.64 -3.58
N LYS A 124 -3.61 23.48 -3.83
CA LYS A 124 -4.60 24.07 -2.92
C LYS A 124 -4.74 23.14 -1.73
N SER A 125 -3.77 23.21 -0.82
CA SER A 125 -3.89 22.61 0.51
C SER A 125 -5.18 23.15 1.13
N ASP A 126 -6.15 22.28 1.38
CA ASP A 126 -7.21 22.56 2.33
C ASP A 126 -6.53 22.77 3.69
N LYS A 127 -6.25 24.04 4.02
CA LYS A 127 -5.63 24.55 5.26
C LYS A 127 -6.33 24.09 6.55
N LYS A 128 -7.40 23.31 6.45
CA LYS A 128 -8.23 22.84 7.56
C LYS A 128 -7.69 21.57 8.24
N ARG A 129 -6.83 20.78 7.58
CA ARG A 129 -6.31 19.53 8.16
C ARG A 129 -4.97 19.70 8.89
N THR A 130 -4.11 20.60 8.42
CA THR A 130 -2.80 20.91 9.03
C THR A 130 -2.91 21.69 10.34
N SER A 131 -3.97 22.47 10.56
CA SER A 131 -4.11 23.31 11.77
C SER A 131 -4.50 22.55 13.04
N ILE A 132 -4.82 21.24 12.98
CA ILE A 132 -5.21 20.46 14.16
C ILE A 132 -3.97 19.90 14.89
N ILE A 133 -2.85 19.73 14.19
CA ILE A 133 -1.67 19.01 14.68
C ILE A 133 -0.65 19.92 15.39
N ASP A 134 -0.67 21.23 15.12
CA ASP A 134 0.31 22.19 15.68
C ASP A 134 -0.05 22.68 17.11
N SER A 135 -1.15 22.22 17.72
CA SER A 135 -1.63 22.74 19.02
C SER A 135 -1.08 22.04 20.26
N ASN A 136 -0.31 20.96 20.15
CA ASN A 136 0.22 20.24 21.33
C ASN A 136 1.73 20.06 21.27
N SER A 137 2.45 21.18 21.32
CA SER A 137 3.85 21.20 21.76
C SER A 137 4.02 22.23 22.89
N ASN A 138 3.83 21.79 24.16
CA ASN A 138 4.77 22.14 25.22
C ASN A 138 4.55 21.44 26.58
N SER A 139 5.70 21.26 27.26
CA SER A 139 5.98 20.74 28.62
C SER A 139 5.94 19.21 28.76
N LEU A 140 6.98 18.52 29.24
CA LEU A 140 8.01 18.90 30.21
C LEU A 140 9.42 18.44 29.81
N ALA A 141 10.39 19.32 30.05
CA ALA A 141 11.77 18.95 30.36
C ALA A 141 11.87 18.56 31.85
N GLY A 142 12.68 17.56 32.19
CA GLY A 142 13.09 17.35 33.59
C GLY A 142 13.49 15.93 34.00
N SER A 143 14.76 15.59 33.74
CA SER A 143 15.71 14.85 34.62
C SER A 143 15.43 13.45 35.20
N ALA A 144 16.50 12.64 35.06
CA ALA A 144 17.14 11.76 36.04
C ALA A 144 16.91 10.23 35.94
N SER A 145 18.05 9.56 35.79
CA SER A 145 18.36 8.14 35.98
C SER A 145 17.69 7.50 37.19
N VAL A 146 17.34 6.21 37.12
CA VAL A 146 17.84 5.14 38.02
C VAL A 146 17.68 3.78 37.31
N ASP A 147 18.68 2.93 37.49
CA ASP A 147 18.76 1.51 37.14
C ASP A 147 17.65 0.64 37.77
N LEU A 148 17.21 -0.40 37.04
CA LEU A 148 17.19 -1.82 37.40
C LEU A 148 16.66 -2.67 36.24
#